data_AF-A0A2A4TFD6-F1
#
_entry.id   AF-A0A2A4TFD6-F1
#
_cell.length_a   1.000
_cell.length_b   1.000
_cell.length_c   1.000
_cell.angle_alpha   90.00
_cell.angle_beta   90.00
_cell.angle_gamma   90.00
#
_symmetry.space_group_name_H-M   'P 1'
#
loop_
_entity.id
_entity.type
_entity.pdbx_description
1 polymer ?
#
loop_
_entity_poly.entity_id
_entity_poly.type
_entity_poly.pdbx_seq_one_letter_code
_entity_poly.pdbx_strand_id
1 'polypeptide(L)'
;MAKKAANDVLQVADETLPSEIRRHLDVVVGGVDDLVKTGGSLLTKLDNALFSVLKGNVNQLDDVLKPQFLDDFANASDNILKKLQDENLFDVWKNDIRSNIIDELTDYLSKRNLRNDYVSAVETIGDRVAELRNLGKTDIEIAQEVFELRRQTTINFKNVTPDDMLPWIFEFNDIRYTQKGLGDKWGLTWDGVVTKATKNGVTDYNRIINGASIPLGDKQALGKALFDVVGNKTLSTLEKYRMMNLIY
;
A
#
# COMPACT_ATOMS: atom_id res chain seq x y z
N MET A 1 -33.70 -5.95 9.63
CA MET A 1 -33.92 -4.64 10.27
C MET A 1 -33.47 -3.47 9.41
N ALA A 2 -32.26 -3.48 8.83
CA ALA A 2 -31.77 -2.42 7.93
C ALA A 2 -32.67 -2.12 6.70
N LYS A 3 -33.20 -3.16 6.04
CA LYS A 3 -34.12 -3.02 4.89
C LYS A 3 -35.42 -2.27 5.23
N LYS A 4 -35.95 -2.46 6.44
CA LYS A 4 -37.16 -1.78 6.89
C LYS A 4 -36.85 -0.30 7.16
N ALA A 5 -35.75 -0.01 7.84
CA ALA A 5 -35.30 1.35 8.08
C ALA A 5 -35.00 2.13 6.78
N ALA A 6 -34.37 1.50 5.78
CA ALA A 6 -34.10 2.14 4.48
C ALA A 6 -35.38 2.42 3.67
N ASN A 7 -36.33 1.48 3.67
CA ASN A 7 -37.64 1.67 3.01
C ASN A 7 -38.50 2.72 3.73
N ASP A 8 -38.47 2.74 5.07
CA ASP A 8 -39.19 3.74 5.87
C ASP A 8 -38.60 5.16 5.64
N VAL A 9 -37.28 5.29 5.43
CA VAL A 9 -36.62 6.56 5.08
C VAL A 9 -36.98 7.02 3.66
N LEU A 10 -37.04 6.11 2.69
CA LEU A 10 -37.47 6.41 1.32
C LEU A 10 -38.93 6.87 1.25
N GLN A 11 -39.80 6.23 2.04
CA GLN A 11 -41.22 6.56 2.07
C GLN A 11 -41.48 7.95 2.67
N VAL A 12 -40.64 8.42 3.60
CA VAL A 12 -40.70 9.78 4.18
C VAL A 12 -40.05 10.82 3.26
N ALA A 13 -39.07 10.42 2.45
CA ALA A 13 -38.31 11.29 1.55
C ALA A 13 -39.05 11.65 0.25
N ASP A 14 -40.04 10.85 -0.16
CA ASP A 14 -40.69 10.95 -1.49
C ASP A 14 -41.59 12.19 -1.65
N GLU A 15 -42.00 12.83 -0.54
CA GLU A 15 -42.93 13.97 -0.59
C GLU A 15 -42.25 15.35 -0.52
N THR A 16 -40.94 15.44 -0.21
CA THR A 16 -40.30 16.75 0.08
C THR A 16 -38.95 17.00 -0.58
N LEU A 17 -38.30 16.01 -1.20
CA LEU A 17 -36.95 16.18 -1.75
C LEU A 17 -36.93 16.55 -3.25
N PRO A 18 -36.01 17.43 -3.69
CA PRO A 18 -35.72 17.69 -5.09
C PRO A 18 -35.35 16.41 -5.87
N SER A 19 -35.76 16.34 -7.13
CA SER A 19 -35.59 15.16 -8.01
C SER A 19 -34.14 14.69 -8.15
N GLU A 20 -33.18 15.62 -8.07
CA GLU A 20 -31.75 15.29 -8.16
C GLU A 20 -31.22 14.56 -6.92
N ILE A 21 -31.78 14.84 -5.74
CA ILE A 21 -31.45 14.12 -4.49
C ILE A 21 -32.09 12.73 -4.51
N ARG A 22 -33.31 12.59 -5.04
CA ARG A 22 -33.96 11.27 -5.23
C ARG A 22 -33.14 10.36 -6.13
N ARG A 23 -32.64 10.88 -7.25
CA ARG A 23 -31.79 10.10 -8.16
C ARG A 23 -30.52 9.57 -7.49
N HIS A 24 -29.90 10.37 -6.61
CA HIS A 24 -28.73 9.90 -5.85
C HIS A 24 -29.11 8.88 -4.77
N LEU A 25 -30.24 9.06 -4.09
CA LEU A 25 -30.75 8.10 -3.10
C LEU A 25 -31.13 6.76 -3.74
N ASP A 26 -31.77 6.75 -4.91
CA ASP A 26 -32.11 5.53 -5.65
C ASP A 26 -30.86 4.76 -6.09
N VAL A 27 -29.79 5.46 -6.48
CA VAL A 27 -28.50 4.84 -6.80
C VAL A 27 -27.85 4.24 -5.55
N VAL A 28 -27.90 4.95 -4.41
CA VAL A 28 -27.37 4.46 -3.13
C VAL A 28 -28.15 3.24 -2.63
N VAL A 29 -29.49 3.28 -2.69
CA VAL A 29 -30.34 2.17 -2.24
C VAL A 29 -30.23 0.98 -3.17
N GLY A 30 -30.16 1.19 -4.49
CA GLY A 30 -29.89 0.13 -5.47
C GLY A 30 -28.56 -0.58 -5.21
N GLY A 31 -27.51 0.19 -4.90
CA GLY A 31 -26.21 -0.35 -4.49
C GLY A 31 -26.27 -1.19 -3.20
N VAL A 32 -27.09 -0.77 -2.23
CA VAL A 32 -27.32 -1.53 -0.98
C VAL A 32 -28.08 -2.83 -1.24
N ASP A 33 -29.07 -2.83 -2.12
CA ASP A 33 -29.88 -4.02 -2.43
C ASP A 33 -29.07 -5.09 -3.19
N ASP A 34 -28.15 -4.67 -4.08
CA ASP A 34 -27.20 -5.56 -4.74
C ASP A 34 -26.14 -6.10 -3.77
N LEU A 35 -25.59 -5.25 -2.88
CA LEU A 35 -24.69 -5.70 -1.81
C LEU A 35 -25.34 -6.73 -0.87
N VAL A 36 -26.62 -6.54 -0.53
CA VAL A 36 -27.38 -7.46 0.36
C VAL A 36 -27.68 -8.79 -0.34
N LYS A 37 -28.01 -8.80 -1.64
CA LYS A 37 -28.26 -10.04 -2.39
C LYS A 37 -26.97 -10.83 -2.65
N THR A 38 -25.90 -10.14 -3.02
CA THR A 38 -24.62 -10.78 -3.39
C THR A 38 -23.85 -11.23 -2.14
N GLY A 39 -23.82 -10.42 -1.08
CA GLY A 39 -23.26 -10.81 0.22
C GLY A 39 -24.02 -11.95 0.90
N GLY A 40 -25.34 -12.02 0.71
CA GLY A 40 -26.17 -13.14 1.20
C GLY A 40 -25.82 -14.49 0.56
N SER A 41 -25.40 -14.49 -0.72
CA SER A 41 -24.94 -15.69 -1.42
C SER A 41 -23.60 -16.19 -0.87
N LEU A 42 -22.63 -15.29 -0.65
CA LEU A 42 -21.34 -15.65 -0.07
C LEU A 42 -21.45 -16.13 1.38
N LEU A 43 -22.23 -15.45 2.22
CA LEU A 43 -22.44 -15.88 3.61
C LEU A 43 -23.05 -17.29 3.69
N THR A 44 -24.01 -17.59 2.81
CA THR A 44 -24.60 -18.94 2.71
C THR A 44 -23.56 -19.97 2.27
N LYS A 45 -22.66 -19.62 1.34
CA LYS A 45 -21.55 -20.50 0.96
C LYS A 45 -20.62 -20.75 2.14
N LEU A 46 -20.24 -19.72 2.88
CA LEU A 46 -19.34 -19.83 4.04
C LEU A 46 -19.93 -20.71 5.16
N ASP A 47 -21.25 -20.86 5.25
CA ASP A 47 -21.90 -21.79 6.19
C ASP A 47 -21.68 -23.27 5.85
N ASN A 48 -21.21 -23.58 4.64
CA ASN A 48 -20.81 -24.93 4.27
C ASN A 48 -19.56 -25.36 5.08
N ALA A 49 -19.60 -26.58 5.63
CA ALA A 49 -18.50 -27.15 6.42
C ALA A 49 -17.14 -27.14 5.70
N LEU A 50 -17.15 -27.20 4.35
CA LEU A 50 -15.95 -27.11 3.50
C LEU A 50 -15.17 -25.80 3.69
N PHE A 51 -15.84 -24.71 4.08
CA PHE A 51 -15.26 -23.37 4.25
C PHE A 51 -15.21 -22.94 5.72
N SER A 52 -15.24 -23.89 6.66
CA SER A 52 -15.27 -23.61 8.10
C SER A 52 -14.10 -22.77 8.60
N VAL A 53 -12.89 -22.98 8.06
CA VAL A 53 -11.70 -22.17 8.41
C VAL A 53 -11.84 -20.76 7.85
N LEU A 54 -12.21 -20.62 6.57
CA LEU A 54 -12.42 -19.31 5.95
C LEU A 54 -13.53 -18.53 6.66
N LYS A 55 -14.65 -19.18 7.00
CA LYS A 55 -15.72 -18.57 7.80
C LYS A 55 -15.21 -18.11 9.17
N GLY A 56 -14.40 -18.92 9.84
CA GLY A 56 -13.75 -18.55 11.09
C GLY A 56 -12.94 -17.26 10.94
N ASN A 57 -12.09 -17.20 9.92
CA ASN A 57 -11.26 -16.04 9.61
C ASN A 57 -12.08 -14.78 9.29
N VAL A 58 -13.11 -14.91 8.45
CA VAL A 58 -14.03 -13.80 8.09
C VAL A 58 -14.79 -13.28 9.30
N ASN A 59 -15.15 -14.14 10.25
CA ASN A 59 -15.85 -13.72 11.47
C ASN A 59 -14.96 -12.96 12.45
N GLN A 60 -13.64 -13.06 12.32
CA GLN A 60 -12.67 -12.30 13.11
C GLN A 60 -12.28 -10.96 12.48
N LEU A 61 -12.76 -10.66 11.27
CA LEU A 61 -12.55 -9.35 10.65
C LEU A 61 -13.33 -8.27 11.41
N ASP A 62 -12.74 -7.08 11.51
CA ASP A 62 -13.39 -5.89 12.05
C ASP A 62 -14.46 -5.33 11.10
N ASP A 63 -15.15 -4.28 11.56
CA ASP A 63 -16.24 -3.63 10.82
C ASP A 63 -15.78 -2.90 9.55
N VAL A 64 -14.47 -2.74 9.32
CA VAL A 64 -13.89 -2.15 8.10
C VAL A 64 -13.58 -3.25 7.08
N LEU A 65 -12.90 -4.31 7.52
CA LEU A 65 -12.43 -5.37 6.64
C LEU A 65 -13.53 -6.35 6.28
N LYS A 66 -14.47 -6.64 7.18
CA LYS A 66 -15.52 -7.62 6.92
C LYS A 66 -16.40 -7.22 5.73
N PRO A 67 -16.90 -5.98 5.62
CA PRO A 67 -17.65 -5.55 4.44
C PRO A 67 -16.81 -5.61 3.16
N GLN A 68 -15.54 -5.21 3.19
CA GLN A 68 -14.64 -5.29 2.03
C GLN A 68 -14.49 -6.73 1.54
N PHE A 69 -14.29 -7.69 2.45
CA PHE A 69 -14.19 -9.10 2.08
C PHE A 69 -15.45 -9.59 1.38
N LEU A 70 -16.61 -9.27 1.95
CA LEU A 70 -17.90 -9.72 1.43
C LEU A 70 -18.20 -9.14 0.06
N ASP A 71 -17.77 -7.90 -0.18
CA ASP A 71 -17.87 -7.22 -1.47
C ASP A 71 -16.89 -7.82 -2.51
N ASP A 72 -15.61 -7.88 -2.17
CA ASP A 72 -14.54 -8.36 -3.06
C ASP A 72 -14.82 -9.78 -3.58
N PHE A 73 -15.35 -10.66 -2.71
CA PHE A 73 -15.59 -12.07 -3.02
C PHE A 73 -17.07 -12.45 -3.18
N ALA A 74 -17.97 -11.48 -3.33
CA ALA A 74 -19.41 -11.73 -3.39
C ALA A 74 -19.81 -12.79 -4.44
N ASN A 75 -19.09 -12.81 -5.57
CA ASN A 75 -19.29 -13.71 -6.70
C ASN A 75 -18.23 -14.82 -6.82
N ALA A 76 -17.42 -15.03 -5.78
CA ALA A 76 -16.36 -16.04 -5.81
C ALA A 76 -16.93 -17.46 -6.01
N SER A 77 -16.26 -18.25 -6.85
CA SER A 77 -16.56 -19.68 -7.00
C SER A 77 -16.05 -20.47 -5.80
N ASP A 78 -16.58 -21.67 -5.59
CA ASP A 78 -16.14 -22.57 -4.52
C ASP A 78 -14.63 -22.89 -4.62
N ASN A 79 -14.09 -22.94 -5.85
CA ASN A 79 -12.66 -23.11 -6.07
C ASN A 79 -11.85 -21.90 -5.57
N ILE A 80 -12.32 -20.68 -5.82
CA ILE A 80 -11.68 -19.46 -5.33
C ILE A 80 -11.69 -19.43 -3.79
N LEU A 81 -12.85 -19.72 -3.18
CA LEU A 81 -12.98 -19.77 -1.72
C LEU A 81 -12.08 -20.84 -1.10
N LYS A 82 -11.96 -21.99 -1.76
CA LYS A 82 -11.05 -23.04 -1.32
C LYS A 82 -9.59 -22.59 -1.35
N LYS A 83 -9.16 -21.94 -2.42
CA LYS A 83 -7.79 -21.37 -2.50
C LYS A 83 -7.53 -20.31 -1.42
N LEU A 84 -8.49 -19.43 -1.15
CA LEU A 84 -8.36 -18.43 -0.08
C LEU A 84 -8.04 -19.04 1.28
N GLN A 85 -8.67 -20.19 1.57
CA GLN A 85 -8.47 -20.93 2.79
C GLN A 85 -7.18 -21.75 2.79
N ASP A 86 -6.96 -22.54 1.74
CA ASP A 86 -5.97 -23.62 1.73
C ASP A 86 -4.56 -23.11 1.35
N GLU A 87 -4.47 -21.97 0.65
CA GLU A 87 -3.21 -21.40 0.14
C GLU A 87 -2.77 -20.14 0.90
N ASN A 88 -3.33 -19.89 2.09
CA ASN A 88 -3.03 -18.70 2.92
C ASN A 88 -3.31 -17.34 2.24
N LEU A 89 -4.10 -17.32 1.17
CA LEU A 89 -4.37 -16.09 0.41
C LEU A 89 -5.32 -15.14 1.15
N PHE A 90 -6.08 -15.63 2.14
CA PHE A 90 -6.86 -14.77 3.02
C PHE A 90 -5.98 -13.77 3.78
N ASP A 91 -4.85 -14.21 4.33
CA ASP A 91 -3.96 -13.33 5.09
C ASP A 91 -3.26 -12.31 4.19
N VAL A 92 -2.92 -12.71 2.96
CA VAL A 92 -2.40 -11.81 1.92
C VAL A 92 -3.45 -10.76 1.57
N TRP A 93 -4.69 -11.19 1.33
CA TRP A 93 -5.79 -10.28 1.08
C TRP A 93 -5.97 -9.31 2.25
N LYS A 94 -5.93 -9.79 3.49
CA LYS A 94 -6.20 -9.03 4.71
C LYS A 94 -5.12 -8.00 5.03
N ASN A 95 -3.84 -8.32 4.84
CA ASN A 95 -2.73 -7.52 5.36
C ASN A 95 -1.94 -6.81 4.26
N ASP A 96 -1.89 -7.37 3.06
CA ASP A 96 -0.94 -6.96 2.04
C ASP A 96 -1.59 -6.22 0.88
N ILE A 97 -2.58 -6.85 0.23
CA ILE A 97 -3.21 -6.33 -0.99
C ILE A 97 -4.71 -6.66 -1.01
N ARG A 98 -5.56 -5.65 -1.22
CA ARG A 98 -6.99 -5.82 -1.48
C ARG A 98 -7.20 -6.16 -2.95
N SER A 99 -7.33 -7.45 -3.25
CA SER A 99 -7.64 -7.96 -4.59
C SER A 99 -8.55 -9.19 -4.50
N ASN A 100 -9.49 -9.30 -5.43
CA ASN A 100 -10.30 -10.51 -5.61
C ASN A 100 -9.76 -11.44 -6.71
N ILE A 101 -8.61 -11.09 -7.30
CA ILE A 101 -7.94 -11.88 -8.33
C ILE A 101 -6.94 -12.80 -7.64
N ILE A 102 -7.20 -14.12 -7.68
CA ILE A 102 -6.34 -15.12 -7.03
C ILE A 102 -4.88 -15.03 -7.50
N ASP A 103 -4.64 -14.82 -8.79
CA ASP A 103 -3.28 -14.75 -9.33
C ASP A 103 -2.49 -13.55 -8.76
N GLU A 104 -3.15 -12.42 -8.49
CA GLU A 104 -2.51 -11.28 -7.83
C GLU A 104 -2.16 -11.61 -6.36
N LEU A 105 -3.05 -12.29 -5.63
CA LEU A 105 -2.77 -12.72 -4.26
C LEU A 105 -1.62 -13.73 -4.22
N THR A 106 -1.60 -14.70 -5.14
CA THR A 106 -0.54 -15.71 -5.25
C THR A 106 0.80 -15.08 -5.63
N ASP A 107 0.80 -14.14 -6.58
CA ASP A 107 2.01 -13.38 -6.94
C ASP A 107 2.56 -12.61 -5.74
N TYR A 108 1.70 -11.92 -4.98
CA TYR A 108 2.10 -11.21 -3.77
C TYR A 108 2.67 -12.15 -2.69
N LEU A 109 2.02 -13.29 -2.47
CA LEU A 109 2.52 -14.32 -1.55
C LEU A 109 3.91 -14.81 -1.97
N SER A 110 4.13 -15.01 -3.27
CA SER A 110 5.39 -15.52 -3.82
C SER A 110 6.55 -14.53 -3.68
N LYS A 111 6.26 -13.23 -3.71
CA LYS A 111 7.25 -12.14 -3.61
C LYS A 111 7.84 -12.00 -2.21
N ARG A 112 7.40 -12.80 -1.23
CA ARG A 112 7.85 -12.78 0.17
C ARG A 112 7.73 -11.37 0.76
N ASN A 113 8.35 -11.14 1.91
CA ASN A 113 8.30 -9.85 2.57
C ASN A 113 9.32 -8.89 1.94
N LEU A 114 9.02 -8.39 0.72
CA LEU A 114 9.82 -7.41 -0.02
C LEU A 114 10.28 -6.23 0.86
N ARG A 115 9.44 -5.84 1.82
CA ARG A 115 9.76 -4.77 2.76
C ARG A 115 10.87 -5.17 3.72
N ASN A 116 10.81 -6.36 4.32
CA ASN A 116 11.88 -6.88 5.18
C ASN A 116 13.17 -7.10 4.39
N ASP A 117 13.09 -7.57 3.15
CA ASP A 117 14.25 -7.73 2.28
C ASP A 117 14.91 -6.37 2.01
N TYR A 118 14.11 -5.32 1.77
CA TYR A 118 14.62 -3.96 1.64
C TYR A 118 15.27 -3.46 2.93
N VAL A 119 14.62 -3.66 4.08
CA VAL A 119 15.15 -3.21 5.39
C VAL A 119 16.50 -3.86 5.63
N SER A 120 16.59 -5.18 5.45
CA SER A 120 17.83 -5.95 5.60
C SER A 120 18.92 -5.44 4.65
N ALA A 121 18.57 -5.20 3.37
CA ALA A 121 19.51 -4.67 2.38
C ALA A 121 19.98 -3.24 2.67
N VAL A 122 19.22 -2.45 3.42
CA VAL A 122 19.65 -1.13 3.89
C VAL A 122 20.49 -1.23 5.16
N GLU A 123 20.15 -2.13 6.07
CA GLU A 123 20.91 -2.34 7.30
C GLU A 123 22.34 -2.81 7.03
N THR A 124 22.56 -3.65 6.02
CA THR A 124 23.91 -4.07 5.60
C THR A 124 24.78 -2.93 5.06
N ILE A 125 24.17 -1.80 4.66
CA ILE A 125 24.93 -0.58 4.32
C ILE A 125 25.61 -0.02 5.57
N GLY A 126 24.98 -0.14 6.75
CA GLY A 126 25.59 0.24 8.02
C GLY A 126 26.84 -0.58 8.35
N ASP A 127 26.82 -1.88 8.06
CA ASP A 127 28.00 -2.75 8.21
C ASP A 127 29.12 -2.30 7.26
N ARG A 128 28.78 -1.93 6.02
CA ARG A 128 29.74 -1.41 5.05
C ARG A 128 30.37 -0.09 5.51
N VAL A 129 29.61 0.80 6.15
CA VAL A 129 30.16 2.02 6.77
C VAL A 129 31.25 1.67 7.80
N ALA A 130 30.99 0.71 8.68
CA ALA A 130 31.94 0.30 9.71
C ALA A 130 33.22 -0.29 9.11
N GLU A 131 33.09 -1.12 8.07
CA GLU A 131 34.23 -1.68 7.33
C GLU A 131 35.08 -0.57 6.69
N LEU A 132 34.47 0.37 5.97
CA LEU A 132 35.19 1.45 5.29
C LEU A 132 35.94 2.35 6.28
N ARG A 133 35.36 2.61 7.46
CA ARG A 133 36.05 3.33 8.55
C ARG A 133 37.28 2.59 9.05
N ASN A 134 37.19 1.26 9.23
CA ASN A 134 38.32 0.44 9.65
C ASN A 134 39.45 0.40 8.59
N LEU A 135 39.10 0.56 7.31
CA LEU A 135 40.05 0.72 6.21
C LEU A 135 40.66 2.14 6.13
N GLY A 136 40.30 3.04 7.03
CA GLY A 136 40.83 4.41 7.07
C GLY A 136 40.28 5.31 5.96
N LYS A 137 39.13 4.97 5.37
CA LYS A 137 38.49 5.81 4.35
C LYS A 137 38.03 7.14 4.92
N THR A 138 38.11 8.17 4.10
CA THR A 138 37.62 9.51 4.45
C THR A 138 36.09 9.57 4.43
N ASP A 139 35.49 10.52 5.16
CA ASP A 139 34.02 10.66 5.20
C ASP A 139 33.40 10.88 3.82
N ILE A 140 34.08 11.56 2.89
CA ILE A 140 33.60 11.75 1.51
C ILE A 140 33.60 10.45 0.72
N GLU A 141 34.67 9.64 0.81
CA GLU A 141 34.75 8.34 0.14
C GLU A 141 33.65 7.41 0.68
N ILE A 142 33.48 7.37 2.01
CA ILE A 142 32.44 6.56 2.65
C ILE A 142 31.07 7.02 2.18
N ALA A 143 30.78 8.33 2.25
CA ALA A 143 29.49 8.90 1.87
C ALA A 143 29.12 8.58 0.41
N GLN A 144 30.08 8.68 -0.51
CA GLN A 144 29.85 8.39 -1.92
C GLN A 144 29.54 6.92 -2.15
N GLU A 145 30.34 6.03 -1.57
CA GLU A 145 30.15 4.59 -1.75
C GLU A 145 28.81 4.11 -1.18
N VAL A 146 28.47 4.50 0.04
CA VAL A 146 27.23 4.04 0.69
C VAL A 146 25.99 4.70 0.09
N PHE A 147 26.12 5.91 -0.45
CA PHE A 147 25.05 6.52 -1.22
C PHE A 147 24.75 5.75 -2.51
N GLU A 148 25.78 5.39 -3.28
CA GLU A 148 25.58 4.62 -4.52
C GLU A 148 25.02 3.23 -4.22
N LEU A 149 25.49 2.56 -3.16
CA LEU A 149 24.88 1.32 -2.69
C LEU A 149 23.40 1.50 -2.35
N ARG A 150 23.04 2.53 -1.58
CA ARG A 150 21.63 2.83 -1.24
C ARG A 150 20.79 3.11 -2.48
N ARG A 151 21.35 3.85 -3.44
CA ARG A 151 20.68 4.18 -4.69
C ARG A 151 20.44 2.93 -5.53
N GLN A 152 21.44 2.07 -5.69
CA GLN A 152 21.29 0.80 -6.41
C GLN A 152 20.27 -0.12 -5.73
N THR A 153 20.30 -0.24 -4.40
CA THR A 153 19.26 -0.96 -3.64
C THR A 153 17.88 -0.40 -3.97
N THR A 154 17.71 0.91 -3.96
CA THR A 154 16.43 1.55 -4.30
C THR A 154 15.97 1.23 -5.73
N ILE A 155 16.88 1.21 -6.70
CA ILE A 155 16.57 0.85 -8.10
C ILE A 155 16.14 -0.62 -8.18
N ASN A 156 16.88 -1.53 -7.55
CA ASN A 156 16.58 -2.96 -7.54
C ASN A 156 15.17 -3.23 -6.99
N PHE A 157 14.80 -2.59 -5.87
CA PHE A 157 13.48 -2.76 -5.27
C PHE A 157 12.34 -2.12 -6.09
N LYS A 158 12.63 -1.06 -6.85
CA LYS A 158 11.65 -0.48 -7.79
C LYS A 158 11.34 -1.42 -8.96
N ASN A 159 12.30 -2.23 -9.39
CA ASN A 159 12.08 -3.22 -10.46
C ASN A 159 11.16 -4.38 -10.06
N VAL A 160 10.97 -4.61 -8.75
CA VAL A 160 10.05 -5.63 -8.21
C VAL A 160 8.82 -5.03 -7.54
N THR A 161 8.71 -3.70 -7.54
CA THR A 161 7.52 -2.99 -7.06
C THR A 161 6.37 -3.20 -8.06
N PRO A 162 5.11 -3.38 -7.61
CA PRO A 162 3.99 -3.52 -8.52
C PRO A 162 3.85 -2.37 -9.53
N ASP A 163 3.49 -2.73 -10.77
CA ASP A 163 3.46 -1.82 -11.92
C ASP A 163 2.49 -0.64 -11.72
N ASP A 164 1.39 -0.83 -11.00
CA ASP A 164 0.41 0.21 -10.70
C ASP A 164 0.86 1.18 -9.60
N MET A 165 1.84 0.81 -8.78
CA MET A 165 2.45 1.68 -7.76
C MET A 165 3.60 2.52 -8.34
N LEU A 166 4.32 1.98 -9.33
CA LEU A 166 5.54 2.59 -9.85
C LEU A 166 5.36 4.00 -10.44
N PRO A 167 4.28 4.32 -11.19
CA PRO A 167 4.01 5.68 -11.68
C PRO A 167 3.92 6.70 -10.54
N TRP A 168 3.28 6.35 -9.43
CA TRP A 168 3.14 7.25 -8.29
C TRP A 168 4.47 7.48 -7.57
N ILE A 169 5.31 6.45 -7.47
CA ILE A 169 6.67 6.58 -6.93
C ILE A 169 7.51 7.50 -7.82
N PHE A 170 7.39 7.40 -9.15
CA PHE A 170 8.10 8.27 -10.07
C PHE A 170 7.60 9.70 -10.01
N GLU A 171 6.30 9.91 -9.90
CA GLU A 171 5.74 11.24 -9.70
C GLU A 171 6.18 11.86 -8.36
N PHE A 172 6.16 11.08 -7.28
CA PHE A 172 6.71 11.51 -5.99
C PHE A 172 8.16 11.97 -6.13
N ASN A 173 9.00 11.20 -6.83
CA ASN A 173 10.41 11.55 -7.03
C ASN A 173 10.57 12.78 -7.93
N ASP A 174 9.70 12.94 -8.93
CA ASP A 174 9.70 14.12 -9.80
C ASP A 174 9.49 15.40 -8.98
N ILE A 175 8.43 15.43 -8.17
CA ILE A 175 8.09 16.57 -7.30
C ILE A 175 9.18 16.81 -6.25
N ARG A 176 9.70 15.74 -5.64
CA ARG A 176 10.67 15.86 -4.52
C ARG A 176 12.08 16.19 -4.97
N TYR A 177 12.50 15.70 -6.13
CA TYR A 177 13.90 15.68 -6.54
C TYR A 177 14.12 16.28 -7.93
N THR A 178 13.46 15.77 -8.97
CA THR A 178 13.74 16.18 -10.36
C THR A 178 13.43 17.66 -10.60
N GLN A 179 12.22 18.11 -10.23
CA GLN A 179 11.80 19.51 -10.41
C GLN A 179 12.66 20.51 -9.62
N LYS A 180 13.41 20.02 -8.63
CA LYS A 180 14.31 20.82 -7.78
C LYS A 180 15.77 20.76 -8.25
N GLY A 181 16.06 20.04 -9.34
CA GLY A 181 17.42 19.80 -9.82
C GLY A 181 18.26 18.93 -8.87
N LEU A 182 17.62 18.13 -8.02
CA LEU A 182 18.29 17.30 -6.99
C LEU A 182 18.32 15.81 -7.36
N GLY A 183 17.69 15.40 -8.45
CA GLY A 183 17.66 13.99 -8.78
C GLY A 183 16.93 13.67 -10.06
N ASP A 184 16.50 12.42 -10.16
CA ASP A 184 15.79 11.85 -11.30
C ASP A 184 14.61 10.97 -10.85
N LYS A 185 13.97 10.29 -11.80
CA LYS A 185 12.86 9.37 -11.50
C LYS A 185 13.22 8.26 -10.51
N TRP A 186 14.51 7.93 -10.39
CA TRP A 186 15.01 6.91 -9.46
C TRP A 186 15.28 7.48 -8.06
N GLY A 187 15.21 8.80 -7.88
CA GLY A 187 15.32 9.48 -6.60
C GLY A 187 16.43 10.52 -6.60
N LEU A 188 16.93 10.84 -5.42
CA LEU A 188 18.06 11.74 -5.23
C LEU A 188 19.31 11.22 -5.98
N THR A 189 20.08 12.11 -6.59
CA THR A 189 21.40 11.82 -7.18
C THR A 189 22.53 12.21 -6.22
N TRP A 190 23.78 11.83 -6.52
CA TRP A 190 24.93 12.20 -5.70
C TRP A 190 25.04 13.72 -5.52
N ASP A 191 25.01 14.47 -6.62
CA ASP A 191 25.08 15.93 -6.59
C ASP A 191 23.91 16.54 -5.81
N GLY A 192 22.72 15.94 -5.93
CA GLY A 192 21.55 16.37 -5.17
C GLY A 192 21.66 16.10 -3.67
N VAL A 193 22.22 14.96 -3.26
CA VAL A 193 22.42 14.67 -1.83
C VAL A 193 23.51 15.55 -1.24
N VAL A 194 24.60 15.80 -1.97
CA VAL A 194 25.64 16.74 -1.58
C VAL A 194 25.04 18.12 -1.41
N THR A 195 24.29 18.62 -2.40
CA THR A 195 23.60 19.92 -2.33
C THR A 195 22.71 20.04 -1.08
N LYS A 196 21.97 19.00 -0.71
CA LYS A 196 21.11 19.00 0.49
C LYS A 196 21.90 18.92 1.81
N ALA A 197 23.09 18.33 1.78
CA ALA A 197 23.98 18.19 2.93
C ALA A 197 24.92 19.39 3.11
N THR A 198 25.10 20.21 2.07
CA THR A 198 25.89 21.44 2.12
C THR A 198 25.12 22.59 2.76
N LYS A 199 25.71 23.22 3.78
CA LYS A 199 25.21 24.45 4.38
C LYS A 199 26.36 25.44 4.51
N ASN A 200 26.18 26.67 4.04
CA ASN A 200 27.20 27.73 4.06
C ASN A 200 28.55 27.29 3.43
N GLY A 201 28.50 26.50 2.35
CA GLY A 201 29.68 26.00 1.64
C GLY A 201 30.38 24.80 2.30
N VAL A 202 29.88 24.31 3.43
CA VAL A 202 30.44 23.12 4.12
C VAL A 202 29.48 21.94 3.98
N THR A 203 29.98 20.81 3.49
CA THR A 203 29.20 19.57 3.30
C THR A 203 29.32 18.66 4.52
N ASP A 204 28.17 18.30 5.09
CA ASP A 204 28.09 17.28 6.15
C ASP A 204 27.97 15.87 5.54
N TYR A 205 29.10 15.22 5.29
CA TYR A 205 29.14 13.86 4.76
C TYR A 205 28.57 12.83 5.74
N ASN A 206 28.64 13.07 7.05
CA ASN A 206 28.06 12.17 8.05
C ASN A 206 26.52 12.14 7.95
N ARG A 207 25.89 13.25 7.58
CA ARG A 207 24.45 13.27 7.27
C ARG A 207 24.10 12.36 6.09
N ILE A 208 24.95 12.28 5.07
CA ILE A 208 24.75 11.41 3.90
C ILE A 208 24.92 9.95 4.32
N ILE A 209 25.99 9.63 5.05
CA ILE A 209 26.30 8.29 5.58
C ILE A 209 25.13 7.76 6.42
N ASN A 210 24.66 8.56 7.37
CA ASN A 210 23.53 8.20 8.24
C ASN A 210 22.26 7.99 7.42
N GLY A 211 21.95 8.90 6.49
CA GLY A 211 20.76 8.78 5.63
C GLY A 211 20.76 7.53 4.75
N ALA A 212 21.93 7.12 4.24
CA ALA A 212 22.08 5.93 3.41
C ALA A 212 21.79 4.62 4.17
N SER A 213 21.99 4.61 5.48
CA SER A 213 21.88 3.41 6.34
C SER A 213 20.53 3.30 7.07
N ILE A 214 19.65 4.29 6.93
CA ILE A 214 18.34 4.29 7.61
C ILE A 214 17.27 3.80 6.64
N PRO A 215 16.56 2.69 6.93
CA PRO A 215 15.44 2.25 6.11
C PRO A 215 14.39 3.35 6.00
N LEU A 216 13.67 3.38 4.88
CA LEU A 216 12.46 4.21 4.81
C LEU A 216 11.45 3.75 5.89
N GLY A 217 10.42 4.55 6.17
CA GLY A 217 9.42 4.19 7.18
C GLY A 217 8.66 2.89 6.87
N ASP A 218 7.78 2.48 7.78
CA ASP A 218 6.87 1.37 7.52
C ASP A 218 5.91 1.67 6.35
N LYS A 219 5.15 0.64 5.97
CA LYS A 219 4.19 0.70 4.88
C LYS A 219 3.17 1.85 5.02
N GLN A 220 2.74 2.18 6.24
CA GLN A 220 1.79 3.26 6.46
C GLN A 220 2.46 4.63 6.34
N ALA A 221 3.66 4.78 6.89
CA ALA A 221 4.44 6.01 6.75
C ALA A 221 4.79 6.30 5.29
N LEU A 222 5.07 5.26 4.50
CA LEU A 222 5.29 5.36 3.06
C LEU A 222 4.02 5.80 2.33
N GLY A 223 2.87 5.23 2.67
CA GLY A 223 1.58 5.60 2.07
C GLY A 223 1.24 7.04 2.35
N LYS A 224 1.38 7.47 3.61
CA LYS A 224 1.19 8.87 4.01
C LYS A 224 2.13 9.80 3.25
N ALA A 225 3.42 9.47 3.16
CA ALA A 225 4.38 10.31 2.45
C ALA A 225 4.02 10.46 0.96
N LEU A 226 3.55 9.37 0.33
CA LEU A 226 3.11 9.39 -1.05
C LEU A 226 1.87 10.29 -1.22
N PHE A 227 0.88 10.14 -0.35
CA PHE A 227 -0.33 10.96 -0.32
C PHE A 227 -0.03 12.45 -0.07
N ASP A 228 0.80 12.77 0.92
CA ASP A 228 1.15 14.15 1.27
C ASP A 228 1.79 14.92 0.10
N VAL A 229 2.49 14.21 -0.80
CA VAL A 229 3.21 14.82 -1.94
C VAL A 229 2.40 14.77 -3.23
N VAL A 230 1.73 13.65 -3.52
CA VAL A 230 1.08 13.39 -4.81
C VAL A 230 -0.44 13.61 -4.75
N GLY A 231 -1.03 13.52 -3.55
CA GLY A 231 -2.43 13.81 -3.27
C GLY A 231 -3.41 12.69 -3.63
N ASN A 232 -4.68 13.08 -3.76
CA ASN A 232 -5.85 12.19 -3.83
C ASN A 232 -5.81 11.15 -4.96
N LYS A 233 -5.06 11.37 -6.03
CA LYS A 233 -4.95 10.40 -7.12
C LYS A 233 -4.27 9.09 -6.73
N THR A 234 -3.57 9.08 -5.60
CA THR A 234 -2.92 7.88 -5.06
C THR A 234 -3.89 7.01 -4.26
N LEU A 235 -5.06 7.52 -3.87
CA LEU A 235 -5.95 6.86 -2.91
C LEU A 235 -6.35 5.45 -3.33
N SER A 236 -6.75 5.24 -4.59
CA SER A 236 -7.15 3.91 -5.07
C SER A 236 -6.01 2.89 -4.98
N THR A 237 -4.77 3.31 -5.29
CA THR A 237 -3.59 2.46 -5.20
C THR A 237 -3.19 2.23 -3.75
N LEU A 238 -3.21 3.26 -2.91
CA LEU A 238 -2.90 3.14 -1.49
C LEU A 238 -3.94 2.28 -0.75
N GLU A 239 -5.21 2.35 -1.14
CA GLU A 239 -6.26 1.46 -0.65
C GLU A 239 -6.03 0.02 -1.09
N LYS A 240 -5.75 -0.21 -2.39
CA LYS A 240 -5.37 -1.53 -2.93
C LYS A 240 -4.23 -2.13 -2.12
N TYR A 241 -3.22 -1.35 -1.77
CA TYR A 241 -2.10 -1.84 -0.98
C TYR A 241 -2.26 -1.66 0.53
N ARG A 242 -3.43 -1.32 1.08
CA ARG A 242 -3.65 -1.16 2.53
C ARG A 242 -2.64 -0.22 3.22
N MET A 243 -2.36 0.93 2.60
CA MET A 243 -1.40 1.95 3.06
C MET A 243 -2.09 3.21 3.57
N MET A 244 -3.35 3.10 4.00
CA MET A 244 -4.23 4.23 4.27
C MET A 244 -4.35 4.63 5.75
N ASN A 245 -3.75 3.87 6.69
CA ASN A 245 -4.06 4.02 8.12
C ASN A 245 -3.61 5.36 8.71
N LEU A 246 -2.67 6.06 8.08
CA LEU A 246 -2.16 7.36 8.53
C LEU A 246 -2.66 8.56 7.69
N ILE A 247 -3.61 8.32 6.77
CA ILE A 247 -4.16 9.34 5.87
C ILE A 247 -5.49 9.90 6.38
N TYR A 248 -6.17 9.17 7.27
CA TYR A 248 -7.45 9.55 7.88
C TYR A 248 -7.32 9.95 9.35
#